data_AF-A0A3P1CQ71-F1
#
_entry.id   AF-A0A3P1CQ71-F1
#
_cell.length_a   1.000
_cell.length_b   1.000
_cell.length_c   1.000
_cell.angle_alpha   90.00
_cell.angle_beta   90.00
_cell.angle_gamma   90.00
#
_symmetry.space_group_name_H-M   'P 1'
#
loop_
_entity.id
_entity.type
_entity.pdbx_description
1 polymer ?
#
loop_
_entity_poly.entity_id
_entity_poly.type
_entity_poly.pdbx_seq_one_letter_code
_entity_poly.pdbx_strand_id
1 'polypeptide(L)'
;MAAVTHFLITNRQIDSEQGVEVINPTGSESVSHEEPVSFRFARYTFDPENSHDKGVVILSPDPTPFQKASPDADGLGPEGGRSEVANSLANSGPVFTEVYQTLKAGSGNVLFFIHGFRSDLDITLKTIRKLHREYVHDESGIETIVAFTWPSQKDIFQYFDDQQDARLSGYAFARVFTQLHASLSGLFQTRQIHLLCHSMGNQVLFYMLERLFEHTVPPLDMFKEAVLVAADIPEDAFDPGQPLHHLVHLCEQVHVYYHQGDLALGASSLIRLRKNRLGRVGFGNSRPVPEDVFAIDVTLTPSDDTDPFLRDLIQFDRDELVKHWYYLSNSSVIKDICAIFKTGISVIRTGVSA
;
A
#
# COMPACT_ATOMS: atom_id res chain seq x y z
N MET A 1 -27.64 -13.22 0.21
CA MET A 1 -26.17 -13.27 0.19
C MET A 1 -25.67 -11.99 0.85
N ALA A 2 -24.68 -12.07 1.74
CA ALA A 2 -24.23 -10.92 2.51
C ALA A 2 -23.09 -10.23 1.76
N ALA A 3 -23.33 -9.00 1.29
CA ALA A 3 -22.27 -8.18 0.72
C ALA A 3 -21.21 -7.85 1.78
N VAL A 4 -19.95 -7.76 1.36
CA VAL A 4 -18.82 -7.39 2.23
C VAL A 4 -18.35 -5.98 1.90
N THR A 5 -17.86 -5.24 2.89
CA THR A 5 -17.33 -3.89 2.71
C THR A 5 -15.86 -3.80 3.13
N HIS A 6 -15.06 -3.16 2.29
CA HIS A 6 -13.68 -2.73 2.54
C HIS A 6 -13.54 -1.22 2.31
N PHE A 7 -12.37 -0.66 2.63
CA PHE A 7 -12.15 0.78 2.58
C PHE A 7 -10.99 1.14 1.67
N LEU A 8 -11.12 2.29 1.00
CA LEU A 8 -10.06 2.89 0.20
C LEU A 8 -9.65 4.22 0.84
N ILE A 9 -8.36 4.50 0.83
CA ILE A 9 -7.77 5.82 1.06
C ILE A 9 -7.08 6.18 -0.25
N THR A 10 -7.52 7.23 -0.93
CA THR A 10 -7.06 7.51 -2.29
C THR A 10 -6.52 8.93 -2.43
N ASN A 11 -5.42 9.07 -3.15
CA ASN A 11 -4.98 10.34 -3.74
C ASN A 11 -5.09 10.35 -5.27
N ARG A 12 -5.84 9.41 -5.84
CA ARG A 12 -6.24 9.43 -7.25
C ARG A 12 -7.14 10.63 -7.53
N GLN A 13 -7.16 11.04 -8.80
CA GLN A 13 -8.04 12.08 -9.29
C GLN A 13 -9.50 11.70 -9.03
N ILE A 14 -10.30 12.71 -8.66
CA ILE A 14 -11.74 12.58 -8.48
C ILE A 14 -12.42 13.30 -9.62
N ASP A 15 -13.29 12.59 -10.33
CA ASP A 15 -14.13 13.12 -11.38
C ASP A 15 -15.57 13.29 -10.87
N SER A 16 -16.38 14.06 -11.61
CA SER A 16 -17.81 14.22 -11.35
C SER A 16 -18.60 13.63 -12.51
N GLU A 17 -19.26 12.49 -12.27
CA GLU A 17 -20.16 11.84 -13.21
C GLU A 17 -21.61 12.09 -12.80
N GLN A 18 -22.37 12.80 -13.64
CA GLN A 18 -23.78 13.12 -13.37
C GLN A 18 -24.05 13.80 -12.01
N GLY A 19 -23.06 14.56 -11.50
CA GLY A 19 -23.13 15.26 -10.21
C GLY A 19 -22.77 14.38 -9.01
N VAL A 20 -22.28 13.17 -9.24
CA VAL A 20 -21.74 12.27 -8.21
C VAL A 20 -20.23 12.20 -8.39
N GLU A 21 -19.50 12.38 -7.30
CA GLU A 21 -18.05 12.23 -7.30
C GLU A 21 -17.66 10.76 -7.41
N VAL A 22 -16.69 10.47 -8.26
CA VAL A 22 -16.15 9.13 -8.50
C VAL A 22 -14.63 9.19 -8.59
N ILE A 23 -13.96 8.11 -8.19
CA ILE A 23 -12.51 7.99 -8.42
C ILE A 23 -12.30 7.78 -9.93
N ASN A 24 -11.37 8.52 -10.53
CA ASN A 24 -11.06 8.40 -11.95
C ASN A 24 -10.75 6.93 -12.31
N PRO A 25 -11.44 6.36 -13.31
CA PRO A 25 -11.34 4.93 -13.59
C PRO A 25 -10.17 4.57 -14.52
N THR A 26 -9.61 5.51 -15.28
CA THR A 26 -8.66 5.22 -16.37
C THR A 26 -7.24 5.02 -15.89
N GLY A 27 -6.89 5.59 -14.72
CA GLY A 27 -5.54 5.53 -14.18
C GLY A 27 -4.51 6.21 -15.07
N SER A 28 -4.92 7.11 -15.96
CA SER A 28 -4.05 7.98 -16.78
C SER A 28 -3.74 9.31 -16.09
N GLU A 29 -3.96 9.33 -14.79
CA GLU A 29 -3.81 10.46 -13.88
C GLU A 29 -2.34 10.54 -13.43
N SER A 30 -1.83 11.75 -13.23
CA SER A 30 -0.53 12.01 -12.63
C SER A 30 -0.72 12.90 -11.40
N VAL A 31 0.15 12.76 -10.41
CA VAL A 31 0.10 13.61 -9.22
C VAL A 31 0.56 15.02 -9.60
N SER A 32 -0.31 16.02 -9.50
CA SER A 32 0.06 17.40 -9.83
C SER A 32 1.10 17.95 -8.85
N HIS A 33 2.06 18.73 -9.35
CA HIS A 33 3.09 19.39 -8.54
C HIS A 33 2.57 20.63 -7.79
N GLU A 34 1.39 21.13 -8.17
CA GLU A 34 0.95 22.50 -7.85
C GLU A 34 -0.22 22.58 -6.85
N GLU A 35 -0.89 21.46 -6.51
CA GLU A 35 -1.97 21.46 -5.52
C GLU A 35 -1.66 20.54 -4.32
N PRO A 36 -2.09 20.90 -3.09
CA PRO A 36 -1.98 19.98 -1.97
C PRO A 36 -2.83 18.75 -2.27
N VAL A 37 -2.15 17.62 -2.52
CA VAL A 37 -2.76 16.32 -2.78
C VAL A 37 -3.89 16.07 -1.77
N SER A 38 -5.12 16.07 -2.28
CA SER A 38 -6.32 15.81 -1.50
C SER A 38 -6.51 14.31 -1.38
N PHE A 39 -6.86 13.87 -0.17
CA PHE A 39 -7.17 12.47 0.09
C PHE A 39 -8.68 12.29 0.18
N ARG A 40 -9.19 11.25 -0.44
CA ARG A 40 -10.57 10.82 -0.26
C ARG A 40 -10.62 9.44 0.38
N PHE A 41 -11.70 9.19 1.08
CA PHE A 41 -12.02 7.88 1.60
C PHE A 41 -13.21 7.33 0.85
N ALA A 42 -13.21 6.02 0.63
CA ALA A 42 -14.32 5.34 -0.02
C ALA A 42 -14.66 4.05 0.69
N ARG A 43 -15.95 3.70 0.68
CA ARG A 43 -16.43 2.34 0.92
C ARG A 43 -16.39 1.59 -0.40
N TYR A 44 -15.86 0.38 -0.39
CA TYR A 44 -15.92 -0.54 -1.51
C TYR A 44 -16.69 -1.79 -1.10
N THR A 45 -17.84 -2.03 -1.71
CA THR A 45 -18.76 -3.11 -1.32
C THR A 45 -19.03 -4.03 -2.50
N PHE A 46 -18.94 -5.34 -2.30
CA PHE A 46 -19.21 -6.36 -3.33
C PHE A 46 -19.77 -7.65 -2.70
N ASP A 47 -20.35 -8.50 -3.53
CA ASP A 47 -20.77 -9.87 -3.19
C ASP A 47 -19.59 -10.83 -3.43
N PRO A 48 -18.99 -11.41 -2.37
CA PRO A 48 -17.82 -12.28 -2.52
C PRO A 48 -18.14 -13.60 -3.24
N GLU A 49 -19.41 -14.02 -3.26
CA GLU A 49 -19.86 -15.26 -3.90
C GLU A 49 -20.18 -15.07 -5.40
N ASN A 50 -20.25 -13.83 -5.87
CA ASN A 50 -20.53 -13.51 -7.26
C ASN A 50 -19.26 -13.04 -8.00
N SER A 51 -18.65 -13.95 -8.76
CA SER A 51 -17.44 -13.65 -9.55
C SER A 51 -17.62 -12.57 -10.63
N HIS A 52 -18.86 -12.26 -11.00
CA HIS A 52 -19.19 -11.19 -11.94
C HIS A 52 -19.46 -9.84 -11.26
N ASP A 53 -19.60 -9.80 -9.94
CA ASP A 53 -19.79 -8.55 -9.22
C ASP A 53 -18.49 -7.74 -9.22
N LYS A 54 -18.57 -6.53 -9.77
CA LYS A 54 -17.46 -5.57 -9.76
C LYS A 54 -17.41 -4.74 -8.48
N GLY A 55 -18.45 -4.84 -7.65
CA GLY A 55 -18.64 -4.00 -6.49
C GLY A 55 -18.97 -2.56 -6.83
N VAL A 56 -19.25 -1.79 -5.78
CA VAL A 56 -19.57 -0.37 -5.83
C VAL A 56 -18.60 0.37 -4.92
N VAL A 57 -17.98 1.41 -5.47
CA VAL A 57 -17.18 2.38 -4.71
C VAL A 57 -18.06 3.58 -4.41
N ILE A 58 -18.21 3.92 -3.14
CA ILE A 58 -18.92 5.11 -2.68
C ILE A 58 -17.92 5.97 -1.93
N LEU A 59 -17.59 7.13 -2.48
CA LEU A 59 -16.78 8.13 -1.78
C LEU A 59 -17.57 8.61 -0.55
N SER A 60 -16.90 8.71 0.58
CA SER A 60 -17.46 9.40 1.73
C SER A 60 -17.66 10.87 1.34
N PRO A 61 -18.84 11.46 1.61
CA PRO A 61 -19.13 12.83 1.23
C PRO A 61 -18.15 13.78 1.92
N ASP A 62 -17.61 14.73 1.17
CA ASP A 62 -16.80 15.80 1.74
C ASP A 62 -17.68 16.63 2.69
N PRO A 63 -17.20 16.96 3.89
CA PRO A 63 -17.87 17.95 4.72
C PRO A 63 -17.63 19.32 4.07
N THR A 64 -18.54 19.71 3.17
CA THR A 64 -18.56 20.98 2.43
C THR A 64 -17.39 21.22 1.46
N PRO A 65 -17.62 21.93 0.33
CA PRO A 65 -16.57 22.16 -0.67
C PRO A 65 -15.41 22.97 -0.08
N PHE A 66 -14.19 22.57 -0.41
CA PHE A 66 -13.02 23.47 -0.31
C PHE A 66 -13.37 24.80 -0.97
N GLN A 67 -13.48 25.88 -0.19
CA GLN A 67 -13.40 27.21 -0.77
C GLN A 67 -11.97 27.38 -1.27
N LYS A 68 -11.84 27.53 -2.59
CA LYS A 68 -10.61 27.88 -3.29
C LYS A 68 -9.94 29.03 -2.52
N ALA A 69 -8.74 28.80 -1.97
CA ALA A 69 -7.94 29.89 -1.44
C ALA A 69 -7.76 30.91 -2.57
N SER A 70 -8.01 32.18 -2.26
CA SER A 70 -8.00 33.26 -3.24
C SER A 70 -6.61 33.37 -3.91
N PRO A 71 -6.49 33.74 -5.20
CA PRO A 71 -5.22 33.73 -5.93
C PRO A 71 -4.17 34.74 -5.44
N ASP A 72 -4.46 35.52 -4.40
CA ASP A 72 -3.62 36.64 -3.94
C ASP A 72 -2.59 36.25 -2.87
N ALA A 73 -2.33 34.95 -2.67
CA ALA A 73 -1.40 34.45 -1.64
C ALA A 73 0.07 34.35 -2.09
N ASP A 74 0.49 35.17 -3.06
CA ASP A 74 1.87 35.24 -3.62
C ASP A 74 2.92 35.84 -2.64
N GLY A 75 2.70 35.69 -1.33
CA GLY A 75 3.56 36.30 -0.32
C GLY A 75 3.52 35.58 1.02
N LEU A 76 3.89 34.31 1.08
CA LEU A 76 3.95 33.58 2.35
C LEU A 76 5.27 32.82 2.51
N GLY A 77 6.07 33.26 3.48
CA GLY A 77 7.27 32.57 3.94
C GLY A 77 6.97 31.22 4.59
N PRO A 78 8.01 30.49 5.06
CA PRO A 78 7.95 29.07 5.45
C PRO A 78 6.97 28.71 6.59
N GLU A 79 6.36 29.69 7.26
CA GLU A 79 5.35 29.46 8.31
C GLU A 79 3.90 29.46 7.80
N GLY A 80 3.61 30.10 6.65
CA GLY A 80 2.25 30.23 6.11
C GLY A 80 1.66 28.92 5.54
N GLY A 81 2.47 28.13 4.85
CA GLY A 81 2.04 26.86 4.24
C GLY A 81 1.69 25.76 5.25
N ARG A 82 2.22 25.83 6.49
CA ARG A 82 1.87 24.87 7.55
C ARG A 82 0.47 25.11 8.11
N SER A 83 0.03 26.36 8.19
CA SER A 83 -1.28 26.76 8.75
C SER A 83 -2.43 26.44 7.81
N GLU A 84 -2.27 26.69 6.51
CA GLU A 84 -3.32 26.37 5.52
C GLU A 84 -3.48 24.87 5.29
N VAL A 85 -2.37 24.12 5.28
CA VAL A 85 -2.41 22.65 5.25
C VAL A 85 -3.06 22.10 6.52
N ALA A 86 -2.74 22.64 7.71
CA ALA A 86 -3.37 22.23 8.96
C ALA A 86 -4.88 22.56 8.99
N ASN A 87 -5.31 23.71 8.44
CA ASN A 87 -6.71 24.12 8.38
C ASN A 87 -7.53 23.32 7.33
N SER A 88 -6.93 23.04 6.18
CA SER A 88 -7.46 22.11 5.15
C SER A 88 -7.68 20.70 5.73
N LEU A 89 -6.74 20.23 6.57
CA LEU A 89 -6.78 18.92 7.21
C LEU A 89 -7.74 18.85 8.40
N ALA A 90 -7.96 19.94 9.14
CA ALA A 90 -8.93 20.00 10.24
C ALA A 90 -10.39 19.71 9.78
N ASN A 91 -10.70 19.99 8.51
CA ASN A 91 -12.02 19.70 7.92
C ASN A 91 -12.23 18.21 7.56
N SER A 92 -11.19 17.36 7.59
CA SER A 92 -11.33 15.94 7.27
C SER A 92 -11.95 15.08 8.41
N GLY A 93 -12.12 15.65 9.60
CA GLY A 93 -12.59 14.96 10.82
C GLY A 93 -13.81 14.03 10.67
N PRO A 94 -14.87 14.40 9.93
CA PRO A 94 -16.06 13.54 9.77
C PRO A 94 -15.82 12.24 8.99
N VAL A 95 -14.96 12.28 7.96
CA VAL A 95 -14.70 11.15 7.07
C VAL A 95 -13.80 10.11 7.75
N PHE A 96 -12.74 10.57 8.40
CA PHE A 96 -11.91 9.73 9.26
C PHE A 96 -12.73 9.12 10.41
N THR A 97 -13.69 9.88 10.95
CA THR A 97 -14.61 9.36 11.98
C THR A 97 -15.46 8.22 11.43
N GLU A 98 -16.00 8.29 10.21
CA GLU A 98 -16.79 7.19 9.63
C GLU A 98 -15.95 5.91 9.49
N VAL A 99 -14.72 6.02 8.94
CA VAL A 99 -13.81 4.89 8.79
C VAL A 99 -13.42 4.33 10.16
N TYR A 100 -13.04 5.19 11.11
CA TYR A 100 -12.74 4.79 12.48
C TYR A 100 -13.91 4.09 13.14
N GLN A 101 -15.14 4.65 13.07
CA GLN A 101 -16.31 4.06 13.71
C GLN A 101 -16.67 2.72 13.08
N THR A 102 -16.56 2.60 11.75
CA THR A 102 -16.82 1.34 11.06
C THR A 102 -15.78 0.28 11.42
N LEU A 103 -14.50 0.65 11.46
CA LEU A 103 -13.44 -0.25 11.92
C LEU A 103 -13.58 -0.55 13.42
N LYS A 104 -14.04 0.38 14.25
CA LYS A 104 -14.24 0.15 15.69
C LYS A 104 -15.37 -0.84 15.97
N ALA A 105 -16.39 -0.87 15.12
CA ALA A 105 -17.52 -1.78 15.26
C ALA A 105 -17.18 -3.24 14.89
N GLY A 106 -16.14 -3.46 14.08
CA GLY A 106 -15.64 -4.79 13.71
C GLY A 106 -14.78 -5.43 14.81
N SER A 107 -14.52 -6.74 14.71
CA SER A 107 -13.88 -7.53 15.78
C SER A 107 -12.56 -8.20 15.43
N GLY A 108 -12.26 -8.44 14.15
CA GLY A 108 -11.04 -9.10 13.67
C GLY A 108 -9.93 -8.12 13.35
N ASN A 109 -8.84 -8.53 12.71
CA ASN A 109 -7.73 -7.63 12.39
C ASN A 109 -7.94 -6.87 11.07
N VAL A 110 -7.11 -5.86 10.82
CA VAL A 110 -7.15 -5.03 9.61
C VAL A 110 -5.92 -5.31 8.76
N LEU A 111 -6.12 -5.53 7.47
CA LEU A 111 -5.06 -5.54 6.47
C LEU A 111 -4.99 -4.19 5.78
N PHE A 112 -3.96 -3.42 6.08
CA PHE A 112 -3.61 -2.20 5.36
C PHE A 112 -2.82 -2.57 4.11
N PHE A 113 -3.33 -2.25 2.92
CA PHE A 113 -2.72 -2.67 1.65
C PHE A 113 -2.24 -1.47 0.84
N ILE A 114 -1.04 -1.55 0.26
CA ILE A 114 -0.51 -0.56 -0.69
C ILE A 114 -0.19 -1.29 -2.00
N HIS A 115 -0.89 -0.93 -3.08
CA HIS A 115 -0.72 -1.59 -4.38
C HIS A 115 0.55 -1.16 -5.12
N GLY A 116 0.97 -1.99 -6.08
CA GLY A 116 2.10 -1.73 -6.97
C GLY A 116 1.75 -1.03 -8.29
N PHE A 117 2.71 -1.03 -9.21
CA PHE A 117 2.62 -0.47 -10.57
C PHE A 117 1.56 -1.15 -11.44
N ARG A 118 1.10 -0.49 -12.51
CA ARG A 118 0.07 -0.95 -13.46
C ARG A 118 -1.28 -1.25 -12.85
N SER A 119 -1.65 -0.53 -11.81
CA SER A 119 -2.98 -0.66 -11.21
C SER A 119 -3.81 0.58 -11.55
N ASP A 120 -4.68 0.49 -12.56
CA ASP A 120 -5.81 1.42 -12.61
C ASP A 120 -6.80 1.07 -11.51
N LEU A 121 -7.91 1.82 -11.41
CA LEU A 121 -8.91 1.55 -10.40
C LEU A 121 -9.51 0.14 -10.55
N ASP A 122 -9.86 -0.31 -11.76
CA ASP A 122 -10.44 -1.64 -11.99
C ASP A 122 -9.51 -2.78 -11.55
N ILE A 123 -8.22 -2.70 -11.90
CA ILE A 123 -7.20 -3.64 -11.47
C ILE A 123 -7.06 -3.61 -9.95
N THR A 124 -7.00 -2.42 -9.35
CA THR A 124 -6.88 -2.26 -7.88
C THR A 124 -8.05 -2.92 -7.17
N LEU A 125 -9.29 -2.68 -7.63
CA LEU A 125 -10.49 -3.26 -7.04
C LEU A 125 -10.55 -4.79 -7.22
N LYS A 126 -10.11 -5.31 -8.37
CA LYS A 126 -9.96 -6.77 -8.59
C LYS A 126 -8.93 -7.38 -7.64
N THR A 127 -7.78 -6.72 -7.46
CA THR A 127 -6.76 -7.13 -6.50
C THR A 127 -7.31 -7.16 -5.08
N ILE A 128 -8.10 -6.16 -4.67
CA ILE A 128 -8.76 -6.15 -3.34
C ILE A 128 -9.74 -7.31 -3.19
N ARG A 129 -10.54 -7.64 -4.22
CA ARG A 129 -11.41 -8.83 -4.18
C ARG A 129 -10.60 -10.11 -4.06
N LYS A 130 -9.45 -10.21 -4.73
CA LYS A 130 -8.58 -11.36 -4.58
C LYS A 130 -7.98 -11.42 -3.17
N LEU A 131 -7.45 -10.32 -2.65
CA LEU A 131 -6.97 -10.23 -1.26
C LEU A 131 -8.05 -10.64 -0.26
N HIS A 132 -9.31 -10.26 -0.48
CA HIS A 132 -10.41 -10.71 0.35
C HIS A 132 -10.48 -12.24 0.40
N ARG A 133 -10.48 -12.90 -0.76
CA ARG A 133 -10.56 -14.37 -0.84
C ARG A 133 -9.36 -15.06 -0.18
N GLU A 134 -8.16 -14.53 -0.37
CA GLU A 134 -6.92 -15.17 0.10
C GLU A 134 -6.59 -14.86 1.56
N TYR A 135 -7.07 -13.75 2.11
CA TYR A 135 -6.62 -13.25 3.41
C TYR A 135 -7.75 -12.89 4.38
N VAL A 136 -9.01 -12.71 3.98
CA VAL A 136 -10.08 -12.31 4.91
C VAL A 136 -10.83 -13.55 5.39
N HIS A 137 -10.30 -14.20 6.42
CA HIS A 137 -10.85 -15.39 7.06
C HIS A 137 -10.20 -15.68 8.43
N ASP A 138 -10.75 -16.63 9.19
CA ASP A 138 -10.32 -16.90 10.58
C ASP A 138 -8.85 -17.32 10.73
N GLU A 139 -8.31 -18.06 9.74
CA GLU A 139 -6.93 -18.54 9.77
C GLU A 139 -5.90 -17.41 9.78
N SER A 140 -6.10 -16.35 8.99
CA SER A 140 -5.26 -15.14 9.03
C SER A 140 -5.65 -14.21 10.19
N GLY A 141 -6.93 -14.26 10.61
CA GLY A 141 -7.51 -13.35 11.58
C GLY A 141 -7.88 -11.97 11.02
N ILE A 142 -7.70 -11.73 9.71
CA ILE A 142 -8.08 -10.47 9.07
C ILE A 142 -9.59 -10.48 8.78
N GLU A 143 -10.26 -9.37 9.10
CA GLU A 143 -11.69 -9.15 8.81
C GLU A 143 -11.91 -8.03 7.78
N THR A 144 -11.01 -7.05 7.71
CA THR A 144 -11.21 -5.84 6.91
C THR A 144 -9.96 -5.42 6.18
N ILE A 145 -10.11 -5.03 4.91
CA ILE A 145 -9.03 -4.44 4.12
C ILE A 145 -9.21 -2.91 4.08
N VAL A 146 -8.11 -2.18 4.31
CA VAL A 146 -7.99 -0.75 4.06
C VAL A 146 -6.89 -0.56 3.02
N ALA A 147 -7.24 -0.20 1.79
CA ALA A 147 -6.27 -0.05 0.71
C ALA A 147 -5.91 1.42 0.48
N PHE A 148 -4.62 1.73 0.47
CA PHE A 148 -4.11 2.99 -0.04
C PHE A 148 -3.94 2.89 -1.56
N THR A 149 -4.66 3.73 -2.30
CA THR A 149 -4.66 3.72 -3.75
C THR A 149 -4.09 5.00 -4.32
N TRP A 150 -3.08 4.87 -5.17
CA TRP A 150 -2.33 5.98 -5.74
C TRP A 150 -2.31 5.92 -7.27
N PRO A 151 -2.13 7.06 -7.96
CA PRO A 151 -1.93 7.10 -9.41
C PRO A 151 -0.80 6.18 -9.87
N SER A 152 -1.14 5.02 -10.41
CA SER A 152 -0.16 4.14 -11.06
C SER A 152 -0.67 3.78 -12.45
N GLN A 153 -0.02 4.30 -13.48
CA GLN A 153 -0.48 4.19 -14.86
C GLN A 153 -0.24 2.78 -15.42
N LYS A 154 -0.99 2.41 -16.46
CA LYS A 154 -0.89 1.07 -17.09
C LYS A 154 0.34 0.90 -17.98
N ASP A 155 0.95 1.99 -18.45
CA ASP A 155 1.94 1.97 -19.52
C ASP A 155 3.39 1.87 -19.01
N ILE A 156 4.11 0.87 -19.52
CA ILE A 156 5.52 0.59 -19.21
C ILE A 156 6.43 1.75 -19.65
N PHE A 157 6.05 2.50 -20.70
CA PHE A 157 6.84 3.65 -21.17
C PHE A 157 6.80 4.84 -20.21
N GLN A 158 5.84 4.89 -19.30
CA GLN A 158 5.68 5.94 -18.29
C GLN A 158 6.22 5.53 -16.91
N TYR A 159 6.98 4.43 -16.83
CA TYR A 159 7.55 3.93 -15.57
C TYR A 159 8.33 4.99 -14.76
N PHE A 160 8.98 5.96 -15.42
CA PHE A 160 9.66 7.07 -14.73
C PHE A 160 8.69 8.10 -14.14
N ASP A 161 7.57 8.37 -14.82
CA ASP A 161 6.52 9.27 -14.33
C ASP A 161 5.84 8.65 -13.10
N ASP A 162 5.60 7.33 -13.14
CA ASP A 162 5.07 6.58 -12.00
C ASP A 162 6.01 6.56 -10.77
N GLN A 163 7.33 6.68 -10.93
CA GLN A 163 8.24 6.85 -9.79
C GLN A 163 8.09 8.23 -9.15
N GLN A 164 7.90 9.26 -9.96
CA GLN A 164 7.61 10.60 -9.46
C GLN A 164 6.26 10.61 -8.73
N ASP A 165 5.24 9.97 -9.28
CA ASP A 165 3.93 9.81 -8.65
C ASP A 165 4.01 8.98 -7.37
N ALA A 166 4.80 7.91 -7.33
CA ALA A 166 5.04 7.14 -6.10
C ALA A 166 5.68 7.99 -5.00
N ARG A 167 6.66 8.85 -5.36
CA ARG A 167 7.29 9.78 -4.42
C ARG A 167 6.31 10.82 -3.90
N LEU A 168 5.58 11.50 -4.79
CA LEU A 168 4.61 12.51 -4.39
C LEU A 168 3.48 11.89 -3.55
N SER A 169 3.03 10.67 -3.91
CA SER A 169 2.06 9.91 -3.15
C SER A 169 2.60 9.51 -1.78
N GLY A 170 3.87 9.12 -1.65
CA GLY A 170 4.50 8.84 -0.37
C GLY A 170 4.55 10.05 0.55
N TYR A 171 4.93 11.22 0.02
CA TYR A 171 4.92 12.48 0.77
C TYR A 171 3.52 12.90 1.21
N ALA A 172 2.54 12.73 0.32
CA ALA A 172 1.15 12.97 0.64
C ALA A 172 0.69 11.99 1.74
N PHE A 173 1.05 10.72 1.63
CA PHE A 173 0.70 9.68 2.59
C PHE A 173 1.28 9.99 3.98
N ALA A 174 2.53 10.48 4.07
CA ALA A 174 3.15 10.87 5.35
C ALA A 174 2.32 11.91 6.13
N ARG A 175 1.69 12.87 5.41
CA ARG A 175 0.82 13.87 6.04
C ARG A 175 -0.41 13.25 6.68
N VAL A 176 -1.04 12.30 5.99
CA VAL A 176 -2.25 11.63 6.47
C VAL A 176 -1.95 10.51 7.46
N PHE A 177 -0.78 9.88 7.36
CA PHE A 177 -0.36 8.79 8.24
C PHE A 177 -0.35 9.20 9.71
N THR A 178 0.21 10.36 10.04
CA THR A 178 0.22 10.88 11.42
C THR A 178 -1.19 11.09 11.97
N GLN A 179 -2.11 11.56 11.12
CA GLN A 179 -3.52 11.74 11.49
C GLN A 179 -4.26 10.40 11.63
N LEU A 180 -4.01 9.45 10.72
CA LEU A 180 -4.51 8.08 10.82
C LEU A 180 -4.05 7.46 12.13
N HIS A 181 -2.76 7.52 12.44
CA HIS A 181 -2.22 6.99 13.68
C HIS A 181 -2.89 7.62 14.92
N ALA A 182 -2.97 8.96 14.98
CA ALA A 182 -3.61 9.65 16.10
C ALA A 182 -5.09 9.23 16.26
N SER A 183 -5.83 9.13 15.15
CA SER A 183 -7.27 8.83 15.15
C SER A 183 -7.56 7.35 15.40
N LEU A 184 -6.71 6.45 14.90
CA LEU A 184 -6.85 5.00 15.03
C LEU A 184 -6.19 4.46 16.30
N SER A 185 -5.55 5.31 17.12
CA SER A 185 -4.91 4.93 18.38
C SER A 185 -5.80 4.08 19.30
N GLY A 186 -7.10 4.37 19.35
CA GLY A 186 -8.07 3.56 20.10
C GLY A 186 -8.36 2.19 19.49
N LEU A 187 -8.17 1.99 18.18
CA LEU A 187 -8.28 0.68 17.53
C LEU A 187 -7.10 -0.22 17.86
N PHE A 188 -5.89 0.32 18.00
CA PHE A 188 -4.69 -0.48 18.27
C PHE A 188 -4.78 -1.25 19.61
N GLN A 189 -5.65 -0.79 20.52
CA GLN A 189 -5.93 -1.50 21.78
C GLN A 189 -6.81 -2.74 21.60
N THR A 190 -7.60 -2.80 20.52
CA THR A 190 -8.64 -3.82 20.34
C THR A 190 -8.48 -4.64 19.06
N ARG A 191 -7.66 -4.18 18.10
CA ARG A 191 -7.47 -4.78 16.77
C ARG A 191 -6.00 -4.64 16.37
N GLN A 192 -5.46 -5.65 15.71
CA GLN A 192 -4.14 -5.55 15.09
C GLN A 192 -4.29 -5.01 13.65
N ILE A 193 -3.38 -4.13 13.25
CA ILE A 193 -3.29 -3.67 11.86
C ILE A 193 -2.01 -4.26 11.27
N HIS A 194 -2.12 -4.95 10.14
CA HIS A 194 -0.99 -5.49 9.42
C HIS A 194 -0.82 -4.74 8.10
N LEU A 195 0.41 -4.49 7.68
CA LEU A 195 0.72 -3.87 6.40
C LEU A 195 1.09 -4.94 5.38
N LEU A 196 0.53 -4.85 4.17
CA LEU A 196 0.99 -5.59 3.00
C LEU A 196 1.29 -4.61 1.86
N CYS A 197 2.53 -4.59 1.41
CA CYS A 197 3.02 -3.60 0.45
C CYS A 197 3.65 -4.27 -0.77
N HIS A 198 3.11 -4.01 -1.97
CA HIS A 198 3.53 -4.70 -3.19
C HIS A 198 4.35 -3.81 -4.13
N SER A 199 5.46 -4.33 -4.65
CA SER A 199 6.20 -3.74 -5.79
C SER A 199 6.51 -2.25 -5.62
N MET A 200 6.15 -1.38 -6.57
CA MET A 200 6.32 0.08 -6.48
C MET A 200 5.55 0.73 -5.32
N GLY A 201 4.55 0.07 -4.73
CA GLY A 201 3.96 0.51 -3.46
C GLY A 201 5.00 0.63 -2.35
N ASN A 202 6.08 -0.17 -2.41
CA ASN A 202 7.19 -0.06 -1.46
C ASN A 202 8.00 1.23 -1.66
N GLN A 203 7.96 1.85 -2.85
CA GLN A 203 8.51 3.19 -3.04
C GLN A 203 7.63 4.24 -2.38
N VAL A 204 6.30 4.12 -2.48
CA VAL A 204 5.36 4.99 -1.73
C VAL A 204 5.66 4.92 -0.23
N LEU A 205 5.82 3.71 0.31
CA LEU A 205 6.20 3.50 1.71
C LEU A 205 7.56 4.10 2.05
N PHE A 206 8.58 3.89 1.19
CA PHE A 206 9.92 4.46 1.34
C PHE A 206 9.88 5.99 1.44
N TYR A 207 9.20 6.67 0.51
CA TYR A 207 9.11 8.13 0.49
C TYR A 207 8.20 8.69 1.59
N MET A 208 7.20 7.92 2.03
CA MET A 208 6.45 8.25 3.24
C MET A 208 7.38 8.31 4.46
N LEU A 209 8.20 7.26 4.66
CA LEU A 209 9.14 7.21 5.78
C LEU A 209 10.19 8.31 5.69
N GLU A 210 10.74 8.57 4.49
CA GLU A 210 11.67 9.69 4.27
C GLU A 210 11.06 11.00 4.79
N ARG A 211 9.81 11.30 4.42
CA ARG A 211 9.12 12.51 4.86
C ARG A 211 8.75 12.52 6.35
N LEU A 212 8.41 11.38 6.94
CA LEU A 212 8.11 11.29 8.37
C LEU A 212 9.37 11.56 9.21
N PHE A 213 10.51 10.96 8.84
CA PHE A 213 11.74 11.04 9.62
C PHE A 213 12.54 12.33 9.37
N GLU A 214 12.32 13.04 8.24
CA GLU A 214 12.76 14.43 8.05
C GLU A 214 12.22 15.38 9.14
N HIS A 215 11.08 15.06 9.75
CA HIS A 215 10.38 15.94 10.69
C HIS A 215 10.43 15.49 12.15
N THR A 216 11.30 14.52 12.50
CA THR A 216 11.45 14.00 13.88
C THR A 216 10.11 13.59 14.50
N VAL A 217 9.30 12.83 13.74
CA VAL A 217 8.04 12.27 14.25
C VAL A 217 8.38 11.14 15.25
N PRO A 218 7.69 11.06 16.41
CA PRO A 218 7.91 9.97 17.36
C PRO A 218 7.59 8.60 16.71
N PRO A 219 8.09 7.48 17.27
CA PRO A 219 7.64 6.15 16.86
C PRO A 219 6.11 6.09 16.88
N LEU A 220 5.53 5.59 15.81
CA LEU A 220 4.08 5.47 15.63
C LEU A 220 3.81 3.99 15.44
N ASP A 221 3.80 3.22 16.53
CA ASP A 221 3.58 1.76 16.59
C ASP A 221 2.19 1.39 16.03
N MET A 222 2.02 1.54 14.72
CA MET A 222 0.72 1.43 14.04
C MET A 222 0.45 0.01 13.60
N PHE A 223 1.48 -0.66 13.09
CA PHE A 223 1.36 -1.98 12.50
C PHE A 223 1.91 -3.03 13.44
N LYS A 224 1.30 -4.21 13.45
CA LYS A 224 1.88 -5.37 14.11
C LYS A 224 2.94 -6.00 13.21
N GLU A 225 2.52 -6.46 12.04
CA GLU A 225 3.40 -7.06 11.04
C GLU A 225 3.39 -6.21 9.77
N ALA A 226 4.58 -5.94 9.20
CA ALA A 226 4.72 -5.34 7.88
C ALA A 226 5.28 -6.38 6.90
N VAL A 227 4.50 -6.73 5.87
CA VAL A 227 4.86 -7.71 4.84
C VAL A 227 5.15 -6.98 3.54
N LEU A 228 6.41 -6.97 3.11
CA LEU A 228 6.86 -6.34 1.87
C LEU A 228 7.04 -7.43 0.80
N VAL A 229 6.26 -7.38 -0.27
CA VAL A 229 6.26 -8.39 -1.33
C VAL A 229 6.71 -7.81 -2.66
N ALA A 230 7.65 -8.51 -3.30
CA ALA A 230 8.25 -8.14 -4.58
C ALA A 230 8.70 -6.67 -4.63
N ALA A 231 9.28 -6.17 -3.52
CA ALA A 231 9.56 -4.75 -3.32
C ALA A 231 10.48 -4.15 -4.40
N ASP A 232 9.98 -3.16 -5.14
CA ASP A 232 10.71 -2.43 -6.19
C ASP A 232 11.50 -1.24 -5.60
N ILE A 233 12.39 -1.56 -4.67
CA ILE A 233 13.31 -0.63 -4.02
C ILE A 233 14.72 -1.22 -4.02
N PRO A 234 15.78 -0.40 -3.87
CA PRO A 234 17.14 -0.89 -3.77
C PRO A 234 17.32 -1.95 -2.65
N GLU A 235 18.19 -2.94 -2.87
CA GLU A 235 18.54 -3.97 -1.87
C GLU A 235 19.16 -3.39 -0.57
N ASP A 236 19.72 -2.17 -0.66
CA ASP A 236 20.33 -1.43 0.45
C ASP A 236 19.32 -0.54 1.19
N ALA A 237 18.01 -0.61 0.90
CA ALA A 237 17.00 0.30 1.46
C ALA A 237 16.82 0.22 2.98
N PHE A 238 17.31 -0.84 3.63
CA PHE A 238 17.30 -1.01 5.10
C PHE A 238 18.66 -0.69 5.75
N ASP A 239 19.68 -0.31 4.98
CA ASP A 239 20.97 0.09 5.53
C ASP A 239 20.81 1.30 6.47
N PRO A 240 21.64 1.42 7.53
CA PRO A 240 21.63 2.59 8.41
C PRO A 240 21.68 3.90 7.64
N GLY A 241 20.71 4.78 7.91
CA GLY A 241 20.52 6.07 7.25
C GLY A 241 19.55 6.05 6.06
N GLN A 242 19.04 4.89 5.66
CA GLN A 242 17.99 4.79 4.65
C GLN A 242 16.59 4.83 5.28
N PRO A 243 15.58 5.37 4.59
CA PRO A 243 14.21 5.47 5.10
C PRO A 243 13.60 4.17 5.65
N LEU A 244 13.77 3.01 4.99
CA LEU A 244 13.18 1.76 5.51
C LEU A 244 13.86 1.21 6.75
N HIS A 245 15.07 1.68 7.08
CA HIS A 245 15.69 1.36 8.36
C HIS A 245 14.80 1.78 9.54
N HIS A 246 13.93 2.78 9.34
CA HIS A 246 13.01 3.26 10.36
C HIS A 246 11.62 2.60 10.33
N LEU A 247 11.38 1.65 9.41
CA LEU A 247 10.09 0.94 9.35
C LEU A 247 9.80 0.18 10.65
N VAL A 248 10.83 -0.35 11.32
CA VAL A 248 10.73 -1.00 12.65
C VAL A 248 10.25 -0.07 13.76
N HIS A 249 10.20 1.25 13.55
CA HIS A 249 9.57 2.19 14.48
C HIS A 249 8.06 2.36 14.26
N LEU A 250 7.53 1.73 13.21
CA LEU A 250 6.10 1.72 12.87
C LEU A 250 5.48 0.33 13.02
N CYS A 251 6.29 -0.72 13.18
CA CYS A 251 5.83 -2.10 13.26
C CYS A 251 6.62 -2.96 14.24
N GLU A 252 5.97 -3.96 14.87
CA GLU A 252 6.66 -4.94 15.72
C GLU A 252 7.67 -5.77 14.92
N GLN A 253 7.31 -6.21 13.70
CA GLN A 253 8.20 -6.97 12.82
C GLN A 253 7.99 -6.63 11.34
N VAL A 254 9.04 -6.79 10.54
CA VAL A 254 9.03 -6.64 9.08
C VAL A 254 9.44 -7.95 8.41
N HIS A 255 8.66 -8.40 7.42
CA HIS A 255 8.92 -9.60 6.64
C HIS A 255 9.04 -9.23 5.16
N VAL A 256 10.22 -9.44 4.59
CA VAL A 256 10.55 -9.07 3.21
C VAL A 256 10.63 -10.33 2.36
N TYR A 257 9.61 -10.54 1.55
CA TYR A 257 9.57 -11.65 0.61
C TYR A 257 10.29 -11.29 -0.68
N TYR A 258 11.08 -12.23 -1.20
CA TYR A 258 11.78 -12.06 -2.46
C TYR A 258 11.83 -13.34 -3.29
N HIS A 259 11.92 -13.16 -4.61
CA HIS A 259 12.00 -14.25 -5.57
C HIS A 259 13.07 -13.94 -6.62
N GLN A 260 14.15 -14.74 -6.68
CA GLN A 260 15.31 -14.47 -7.55
C GLN A 260 14.97 -14.53 -9.05
N GLY A 261 13.95 -15.32 -9.39
CA GLY A 261 13.37 -15.38 -10.74
C GLY A 261 12.40 -14.23 -11.10
N ASP A 262 12.18 -13.21 -10.24
CA ASP A 262 11.28 -12.09 -10.56
C ASP A 262 11.90 -11.19 -11.66
N LEU A 263 11.56 -11.47 -12.91
CA LEU A 263 12.06 -10.74 -14.07
C LEU A 263 11.51 -9.32 -14.19
N ALA A 264 10.33 -9.03 -13.63
CA ALA A 264 9.77 -7.68 -13.63
C ALA A 264 10.69 -6.72 -12.85
N LEU A 265 11.15 -7.16 -11.68
CA LEU A 265 12.17 -6.44 -10.92
C LEU A 265 13.55 -6.47 -11.60
N GLY A 266 13.86 -7.54 -12.34
CA GLY A 266 15.08 -7.62 -13.17
C GLY A 266 15.15 -6.53 -14.24
N ALA A 267 14.04 -6.26 -14.93
CA ALA A 267 13.93 -5.18 -15.91
C ALA A 267 14.08 -3.80 -15.24
N SER A 268 13.46 -3.60 -14.06
CA SER A 268 13.62 -2.39 -13.24
C SER A 268 15.09 -2.13 -12.84
N SER A 269 15.84 -3.17 -12.46
CA SER A 269 17.27 -3.07 -12.14
C SER A 269 18.15 -2.63 -13.33
N LEU A 270 17.80 -3.06 -14.56
CA LEU A 270 18.55 -2.71 -15.77
C LEU A 270 18.42 -1.21 -16.09
N ILE A 271 17.25 -0.63 -15.83
CA ILE A 271 16.95 0.78 -16.07
C ILE A 271 17.67 1.69 -15.05
N ARG A 272 17.81 1.26 -13.79
CA ARG A 272 18.39 2.07 -12.69
C ARG A 272 19.87 1.76 -12.36
N LEU A 273 20.74 1.82 -13.36
CA LEU A 273 22.21 1.81 -13.14
C LEU A 273 22.73 0.58 -12.35
N ARG A 274 22.12 -0.61 -12.53
CA ARG A 274 22.59 -1.90 -11.98
C ARG A 274 22.55 -2.07 -10.46
N LYS A 275 21.71 -1.34 -9.72
CA LYS A 275 21.39 -1.73 -8.32
C LYS A 275 20.35 -2.85 -8.31
N ASN A 276 20.59 -3.92 -7.56
CA ASN A 276 19.61 -5.00 -7.39
C ASN A 276 18.36 -4.49 -6.64
N ARG A 277 17.26 -5.24 -6.78
CA ARG A 277 16.00 -4.96 -6.09
C ARG A 277 15.79 -5.88 -4.92
N LEU A 278 15.36 -5.30 -3.79
CA LEU A 278 15.09 -6.01 -2.55
C LEU A 278 14.13 -7.19 -2.77
N GLY A 279 13.04 -6.99 -3.51
CA GLY A 279 12.08 -8.05 -3.83
C GLY A 279 12.57 -9.15 -4.78
N ARG A 280 13.76 -8.99 -5.37
CA ARG A 280 14.37 -9.99 -6.24
C ARG A 280 15.50 -10.74 -5.54
N VAL A 281 16.41 -10.03 -4.87
CA VAL A 281 17.64 -10.64 -4.34
C VAL A 281 17.69 -10.73 -2.81
N GLY A 282 16.70 -10.16 -2.12
CA GLY A 282 16.77 -9.98 -0.67
C GLY A 282 17.71 -8.83 -0.30
N PHE A 283 18.19 -8.84 0.96
CA PHE A 283 19.10 -7.82 1.47
C PHE A 283 20.52 -8.00 0.90
N GLY A 284 21.20 -6.90 0.61
CA GLY A 284 22.61 -6.93 0.24
C GLY A 284 23.51 -7.35 1.41
N ASN A 285 24.69 -7.90 1.12
CA ASN A 285 25.63 -8.43 2.13
C ASN A 285 26.47 -7.36 2.88
N SER A 286 26.12 -6.08 2.77
CA SER A 286 27.04 -4.99 3.13
C SER A 286 26.92 -4.55 4.59
N ARG A 287 25.73 -4.69 5.21
CA ARG A 287 25.43 -4.14 6.55
C ARG A 287 24.38 -4.98 7.28
N PRO A 288 24.40 -4.99 8.63
CA PRO A 288 23.36 -5.64 9.41
C PRO A 288 22.03 -4.91 9.23
N VAL A 289 20.97 -5.68 8.99
CA VAL A 289 19.58 -5.23 9.07
C VAL A 289 19.11 -5.24 10.53
N PRO A 290 18.08 -4.44 10.90
CA PRO A 290 17.51 -4.52 12.25
C PRO A 290 17.04 -5.94 12.62
N GLU A 291 17.08 -6.29 13.91
CA GLU A 291 16.81 -7.67 14.39
C GLU A 291 15.37 -8.14 14.09
N ASP A 292 14.40 -7.23 14.06
CA ASP A 292 12.99 -7.51 13.78
C ASP A 292 12.65 -7.49 12.28
N VAL A 293 13.66 -7.56 11.41
CA VAL A 293 13.51 -7.57 9.95
C VAL A 293 13.97 -8.92 9.39
N PHE A 294 13.03 -9.66 8.81
CA PHE A 294 13.23 -11.01 8.30
C PHE A 294 13.18 -11.05 6.77
N ALA A 295 14.16 -11.70 6.15
CA ALA A 295 14.12 -12.01 4.72
C ALA A 295 13.43 -13.37 4.51
N ILE A 296 12.56 -13.47 3.51
CA ILE A 296 11.85 -14.71 3.14
C ILE A 296 12.06 -15.03 1.66
N ASP A 297 12.95 -15.98 1.38
CA ASP A 297 13.22 -16.47 0.03
C ASP A 297 12.13 -17.45 -0.42
N VAL A 298 11.35 -17.06 -1.43
CA VAL A 298 10.31 -17.92 -2.02
C VAL A 298 10.68 -18.45 -3.40
N THR A 299 11.95 -18.35 -3.80
CA THR A 299 12.44 -18.78 -5.12
C THR A 299 12.21 -20.26 -5.39
N LEU A 300 12.29 -21.09 -4.36
CA LEU A 300 12.12 -22.54 -4.47
C LEU A 300 10.68 -23.00 -4.22
N THR A 301 9.76 -22.08 -3.97
CA THR A 301 8.36 -22.40 -3.76
C THR A 301 7.72 -22.75 -5.11
N PRO A 302 7.17 -23.97 -5.30
CA PRO A 302 6.58 -24.37 -6.56
C PRO A 302 5.43 -23.43 -6.94
N SER A 303 5.36 -23.03 -8.21
CA SER A 303 4.18 -22.31 -8.73
C SER A 303 3.00 -23.26 -8.83
N ASP A 304 1.87 -22.88 -8.24
CA ASP A 304 0.59 -23.55 -8.34
C ASP A 304 -0.52 -22.62 -8.88
N ASP A 305 -0.09 -21.61 -9.67
CA ASP A 305 -0.97 -20.56 -10.17
C ASP A 305 -2.05 -21.11 -11.13
N THR A 306 -3.28 -21.00 -10.66
CA THR A 306 -4.49 -21.36 -11.39
C THR A 306 -5.41 -20.17 -11.66
N ASP A 307 -5.09 -18.95 -11.21
CA ASP A 307 -6.02 -17.81 -11.24
C ASP A 307 -6.04 -17.12 -12.63
N PRO A 308 -7.17 -17.15 -13.36
CA PRO A 308 -7.31 -16.46 -14.64
C PRO A 308 -7.14 -14.94 -14.55
N PHE A 309 -7.48 -14.31 -13.42
CA PHE A 309 -7.34 -12.86 -13.25
C PHE A 309 -5.87 -12.43 -13.35
N LEU A 310 -4.95 -13.17 -12.71
CA LEU A 310 -3.54 -12.85 -12.78
C LEU A 310 -3.01 -13.06 -14.20
N ARG A 311 -3.49 -14.10 -14.90
CA ARG A 311 -3.17 -14.32 -16.32
C ARG A 311 -3.63 -13.17 -17.22
N ASP A 312 -4.80 -12.59 -16.96
CA ASP A 312 -5.34 -11.48 -17.75
C ASP A 312 -4.71 -10.11 -17.39
N LEU A 313 -4.30 -9.94 -16.13
CA LEU A 313 -3.52 -8.78 -15.67
C LEU A 313 -2.14 -8.74 -16.36
N ILE A 314 -1.62 -9.91 -16.68
CA ILE A 314 -0.30 -10.18 -17.22
C ILE A 314 -0.43 -10.39 -18.73
N GLN A 315 -0.68 -9.33 -19.50
CA GLN A 315 -0.70 -9.40 -20.98
C GLN A 315 0.66 -9.75 -21.63
N PHE A 316 1.70 -10.05 -20.83
CA PHE A 316 3.02 -10.49 -21.29
C PHE A 316 3.55 -11.64 -20.44
N ASP A 317 4.15 -12.63 -21.10
CA ASP A 317 4.89 -13.79 -20.60
C ASP A 317 4.39 -14.55 -19.35
N ARG A 318 3.81 -15.73 -19.59
CA ARG A 318 2.89 -16.45 -18.68
C ARG A 318 3.52 -17.04 -17.41
N ASP A 319 4.83 -17.30 -17.40
CA ASP A 319 5.49 -17.98 -16.27
C ASP A 319 6.39 -17.04 -15.44
N GLU A 320 6.76 -15.87 -15.97
CA GLU A 320 7.79 -15.00 -15.40
C GLU A 320 7.24 -13.83 -14.58
N LEU A 321 6.04 -13.35 -14.92
CA LEU A 321 5.33 -12.30 -14.18
C LEU A 321 4.51 -12.83 -13.00
N VAL A 322 4.18 -14.14 -12.97
CA VAL A 322 3.58 -14.81 -11.80
C VAL A 322 4.50 -14.70 -10.58
N LYS A 323 5.81 -14.76 -10.80
CA LYS A 323 6.85 -14.62 -9.77
C LYS A 323 6.91 -13.21 -9.15
N HIS A 324 6.17 -12.24 -9.70
CA HIS A 324 6.01 -10.90 -9.13
C HIS A 324 4.74 -10.76 -8.27
N TRP A 325 3.79 -11.67 -8.43
CA TRP A 325 2.48 -11.67 -7.77
C TRP A 325 2.27 -12.93 -6.90
N TYR A 326 3.35 -13.57 -6.44
CA TYR A 326 3.30 -14.81 -5.64
C TYR A 326 2.44 -14.69 -4.37
N TYR A 327 2.27 -13.48 -3.82
CA TYR A 327 1.41 -13.22 -2.67
C TYR A 327 -0.09 -13.36 -3.00
N LEU A 328 -0.44 -13.52 -4.28
CA LEU A 328 -1.80 -13.78 -4.75
C LEU A 328 -1.90 -15.10 -5.51
N SER A 329 -0.81 -15.56 -6.13
CA SER A 329 -0.82 -16.77 -6.97
C SER A 329 -0.31 -18.03 -6.31
N ASN A 330 0.49 -17.94 -5.24
CA ASN A 330 1.17 -19.09 -4.66
C ASN A 330 0.56 -19.50 -3.32
N SER A 331 -0.07 -20.67 -3.25
CA SER A 331 -0.79 -21.09 -2.02
C SER A 331 0.13 -21.25 -0.81
N SER A 332 1.38 -21.65 -1.02
CA SER A 332 2.35 -21.81 0.06
C SER A 332 2.79 -20.46 0.61
N VAL A 333 2.96 -19.45 -0.25
CA VAL A 333 3.29 -18.09 0.19
C VAL A 333 2.09 -17.41 0.86
N ILE A 334 0.88 -17.58 0.32
CA ILE A 334 -0.35 -17.07 0.94
C ILE A 334 -0.52 -17.65 2.34
N LYS A 335 -0.36 -18.97 2.49
CA LYS A 335 -0.45 -19.66 3.79
C LYS A 335 0.59 -19.15 4.78
N ASP A 336 1.80 -18.85 4.30
CA ASP A 336 2.88 -18.29 5.12
C ASP A 336 2.54 -16.87 5.61
N ILE A 337 2.07 -16.00 4.72
CA ILE A 337 1.65 -14.64 5.06
C ILE A 337 0.47 -14.68 6.06
N CYS A 338 -0.49 -15.60 5.89
CA CYS A 338 -1.56 -15.83 6.87
C CYS A 338 -1.01 -16.25 8.23
N ALA A 339 0.00 -17.12 8.26
CA ALA A 339 0.67 -17.53 9.51
C ALA A 339 1.38 -16.35 10.18
N ILE A 340 2.02 -15.46 9.42
CA ILE A 340 2.62 -14.23 9.93
C ILE A 340 1.56 -13.31 10.53
N PHE A 341 0.47 -13.03 9.83
CA PHE A 341 -0.59 -12.17 10.38
C PHE A 341 -1.20 -12.76 11.66
N LYS A 342 -1.25 -14.09 11.78
CA LYS A 342 -1.80 -14.77 12.95
C LYS A 342 -0.83 -14.86 14.13
N THR A 343 0.45 -15.12 13.86
CA THR A 343 1.42 -15.57 14.87
C THR A 343 2.70 -14.74 14.93
N GLY A 344 2.94 -13.88 13.94
CA GLY A 344 4.19 -13.14 13.75
C GLY A 344 5.34 -14.01 13.24
N ILE A 345 5.11 -15.28 12.91
CA ILE A 345 6.16 -16.25 12.58
C ILE A 345 5.91 -16.83 11.18
N SER A 346 6.92 -16.76 10.32
CA SER A 346 6.93 -17.47 9.04
C SER A 346 7.12 -18.98 9.24
N VAL A 347 6.32 -19.77 8.53
CA VAL A 347 6.46 -21.23 8.40
C VAL A 347 7.41 -21.62 7.26
N ILE A 348 7.70 -20.70 6.33
CA ILE A 348 8.75 -20.86 5.33
C ILE A 348 10.10 -20.66 6.01
N ARG A 349 10.82 -21.75 6.23
CA ARG A 349 12.18 -21.69 6.77
C ARG A 349 13.10 -21.14 5.69
N THR A 350 13.62 -19.94 5.88
CA THR A 350 14.70 -19.44 5.04
C THR A 350 15.96 -20.24 5.27
N GLY A 351 16.61 -20.60 4.16
CA GLY A 351 17.86 -21.34 4.17
C GLY A 351 19.06 -20.51 4.57
N VAL A 352 18.94 -19.50 5.43
CA VAL A 352 20.09 -18.74 5.99
C VAL A 352 19.66 -18.12 7.32
N SER A 353 20.09 -18.70 8.44
CA SER A 353 20.24 -17.92 9.67
C SER A 353 21.35 -16.90 9.43
N ALA A 354 21.11 -15.64 9.77
CA ALA A 354 22.17 -14.63 9.85
C ALA A 354 23.34 -15.09 10.72
#